data_AF-A0A352Z2R2-F1
#
_entry.id   AF-A0A352Z2R2-F1
#
_cell.length_a   1.000
_cell.length_b   1.000
_cell.length_c   1.000
_cell.angle_alpha   90.00
_cell.angle_beta   90.00
_cell.angle_gamma   90.00
#
_symmetry.space_group_name_H-M   'P 1'
#
loop_
_entity.id
_entity.type
_entity.pdbx_description
1 polymer ?
#
loop_
_entity_poly.entity_id
_entity_poly.type
_entity_poly.pdbx_seq_one_letter_code
_entity_poly.pdbx_strand_id
1 'polypeptide(L)'
;IQAGQLLATKDSFRDRVHYLNMKNCVSAMLDNKVLPVVNENDTISITELMFTDNDELSGMISSMMDCGSLIILSNVDGICSG
;
A
#
# COMPACT_ATOMS: atom_id res chain seq x y z
N ILE A 1 1.84 19.90 -4.83
CA ILE A 1 1.66 18.47 -5.24
C ILE A 1 0.23 18.11 -4.84
N GLN A 2 -0.58 17.59 -5.77
CA GLN A 2 -1.91 17.11 -5.43
C GLN A 2 -1.78 15.67 -4.93
N ALA A 3 -2.48 15.33 -3.84
CA ALA A 3 -2.49 13.99 -3.29
C ALA A 3 -3.86 13.35 -3.47
N GLY A 4 -3.90 12.02 -3.60
CA GLY A 4 -5.10 11.21 -3.69
C GLY A 4 -5.07 10.10 -2.67
N GLN A 5 -6.14 9.93 -1.89
CA GLN A 5 -6.21 8.90 -0.86
C GLN A 5 -6.67 7.56 -1.46
N LEU A 6 -5.99 6.47 -1.08
CA LEU A 6 -6.40 5.10 -1.32
C LEU A 6 -6.47 4.37 0.03
N LEU A 7 -7.64 3.83 0.38
CA LEU A 7 -7.79 3.00 1.58
C LEU A 7 -7.97 1.55 1.18
N ALA A 8 -7.09 0.68 1.66
CA ALA A 8 -7.06 -0.73 1.29
C ALA A 8 -7.41 -1.63 2.48
N THR A 9 -8.01 -2.78 2.18
CA THR A 9 -8.13 -3.91 3.13
C THR A 9 -7.26 -5.05 2.63
N LYS A 10 -6.88 -5.99 3.51
CA LYS A 10 -6.08 -7.16 3.12
C LYS A 10 -6.78 -8.03 2.06
N ASP A 11 -8.11 -8.14 2.14
CA ASP A 11 -8.93 -8.85 1.15
C ASP A 11 -8.92 -8.18 -0.22
N SER A 12 -8.67 -6.86 -0.29
CA SER A 12 -8.55 -6.14 -1.56
C SER A 12 -7.41 -6.68 -2.41
N PHE A 13 -6.40 -7.30 -1.80
CA PHE A 13 -5.28 -7.94 -2.50
C PHE A 13 -5.50 -9.43 -2.81
N ARG A 14 -6.49 -10.07 -2.17
CA ARG A 14 -6.84 -11.48 -2.41
C ARG A 14 -7.84 -11.63 -3.55
N ASP A 15 -8.79 -10.71 -3.64
CA ASP A 15 -9.74 -10.68 -4.75
C ASP A 15 -9.12 -10.05 -6.00
N ARG A 16 -9.19 -10.77 -7.13
CA ARG A 16 -8.55 -10.33 -8.38
C ARG A 16 -9.15 -9.04 -8.93
N VAL A 17 -10.46 -8.83 -8.78
CA VAL A 17 -11.14 -7.65 -9.31
C VAL A 17 -10.74 -6.42 -8.49
N HIS A 18 -10.79 -6.52 -7.16
CA HIS A 18 -10.36 -5.44 -6.27
C HIS A 18 -8.88 -5.11 -6.45
N TYR A 19 -8.02 -6.12 -6.58
CA TYR A 19 -6.60 -5.94 -6.84
C TYR A 19 -6.37 -5.12 -8.13
N LEU A 20 -7.02 -5.50 -9.23
CA LEU A 20 -6.88 -4.78 -10.50
C LEU A 20 -7.47 -3.36 -10.43
N ASN A 21 -8.58 -3.17 -9.71
CA ASN A 21 -9.18 -1.85 -9.51
C ASN A 21 -8.23 -0.93 -8.74
N MET A 22 -7.62 -1.40 -7.66
CA MET A 22 -6.62 -0.64 -6.91
C MET A 22 -5.40 -0.31 -7.77
N LYS A 23 -4.85 -1.30 -8.48
CA LYS A 23 -3.71 -1.10 -9.39
C LYS A 23 -4.00 -0.03 -10.44
N ASN A 24 -5.16 -0.12 -11.10
CA ASN A 24 -5.58 0.85 -12.10
C ASN A 24 -5.77 2.25 -11.50
N CYS A 25 -6.33 2.34 -10.28
CA CYS A 25 -6.50 3.61 -9.57
C CYS A 25 -5.15 4.28 -9.27
N VAL A 26 -4.19 3.52 -8.73
CA VAL A 26 -2.84 4.01 -8.44
C VAL A 26 -2.11 4.44 -9.72
N SER A 27 -2.16 3.62 -10.78
CA SER A 27 -1.60 3.99 -12.08
C SER A 27 -2.19 5.29 -12.63
N ALA A 28 -3.52 5.42 -12.62
CA ALA A 28 -4.20 6.61 -13.10
C ALA A 28 -3.83 7.86 -12.28
N MET A 29 -3.69 7.75 -10.95
CA MET A 29 -3.21 8.86 -10.12
C MET A 29 -1.82 9.32 -10.55
N LEU A 30 -0.88 8.37 -10.69
CA LEU A 30 0.50 8.66 -11.08
C LEU A 30 0.59 9.27 -12.49
N ASP A 31 -0.13 8.72 -13.47
CA ASP A 31 -0.21 9.24 -14.84
C ASP A 31 -0.70 10.70 -14.88
N ASN A 32 -1.57 11.07 -13.93
CA ASN A 32 -2.10 12.42 -13.77
C ASN A 32 -1.32 13.29 -12.79
N LYS A 33 -0.12 12.88 -12.38
CA LYS A 33 0.76 13.62 -11.44
C LYS A 33 0.10 13.85 -10.06
N VAL A 34 -0.78 12.96 -9.65
CA VAL A 34 -1.36 12.90 -8.30
C VAL A 34 -0.57 11.88 -7.48
N LEU A 35 -0.11 12.30 -6.29
CA LEU A 35 0.62 11.43 -5.37
C LEU A 35 -0.36 10.52 -4.60
N PRO A 36 -0.32 9.19 -4.78
CA PRO A 36 -1.14 8.27 -4.00
C PRO A 36 -0.67 8.25 -2.55
N VAL A 37 -1.61 8.41 -1.62
CA VAL A 37 -1.40 8.23 -0.17
C VAL A 37 -2.24 7.03 0.25
N VAL A 38 -1.56 5.93 0.55
CA VAL A 38 -2.18 4.65 0.85
C VAL A 38 -2.19 4.41 2.35
N ASN A 39 -3.31 3.93 2.89
CA ASN A 39 -3.41 3.45 4.27
C ASN A 39 -4.39 2.27 4.37
N GLU A 40 -4.39 1.59 5.50
CA GLU A 40 -5.43 0.62 5.84
C GLU A 40 -6.81 1.31 5.99
N ASN A 41 -7.87 0.59 5.60
CA ASN A 41 -9.25 1.00 5.83
C ASN A 41 -9.82 0.41 7.13
N ASP A 42 -9.38 0.93 8.28
CA ASP A 42 -9.76 0.44 9.62
C ASP A 42 -11.28 0.46 9.87
N THR A 43 -12.05 1.25 9.12
CA THR A 43 -13.51 1.36 9.29
C THR A 43 -14.26 0.12 8.79
N ILE A 44 -13.70 -0.59 7.80
CA ILE A 44 -14.33 -1.77 7.19
C ILE A 44 -13.46 -3.02 7.26
N SER A 45 -12.21 -2.91 7.71
CA SER A 45 -11.35 -4.06 7.94
C SER A 45 -11.97 -4.96 9.02
N ILE A 46 -11.97 -6.27 8.76
CA ILE A 46 -12.30 -7.29 9.75
C ILE A 46 -11.04 -7.50 10.59
N THR A 47 -11.16 -7.50 11.92
CA THR A 47 -10.02 -7.53 12.86
C THR A 47 -9.03 -8.66 12.56
N GLU A 48 -9.52 -9.86 12.26
CA GLU A 48 -8.70 -11.04 11.94
C GLU A 48 -7.96 -10.93 10.59
N LEU A 49 -8.33 -9.96 9.77
CA LEU A 49 -7.81 -9.73 8.42
C LEU A 49 -7.14 -8.36 8.28
N MET A 50 -6.84 -7.66 9.38
CA MET A 50 -6.07 -6.41 9.32
C MET A 50 -4.63 -6.65 8.87
N PHE A 51 -3.97 -5.59 8.41
CA PHE A 51 -2.52 -5.64 8.24
C PHE A 51 -1.86 -5.70 9.62
N THR A 52 -0.69 -6.34 9.70
CA THR A 52 0.06 -6.34 10.96
C THR A 52 0.64 -4.96 11.26
N ASP A 53 1.01 -4.24 10.21
CA ASP A 53 1.52 -2.86 10.20
C ASP A 53 1.52 -2.32 8.76
N ASN A 54 1.99 -1.08 8.60
CA ASN A 54 2.15 -0.45 7.28
C ASN A 54 3.37 -0.98 6.50
N ASP A 55 4.25 -1.78 7.11
CA ASP A 55 5.35 -2.44 6.40
C ASP A 55 4.79 -3.58 5.52
N GLU A 56 3.83 -4.36 6.04
CA GLU A 56 3.08 -5.33 5.25
C GLU A 56 2.32 -4.66 4.10
N LEU A 57 1.55 -3.61 4.39
CA LEU A 57 0.78 -2.87 3.39
C LEU A 57 1.68 -2.29 2.29
N SER A 58 2.78 -1.63 2.67
CA SER A 58 3.71 -1.02 1.71
C SER A 58 4.43 -2.08 0.85
N GLY A 59 4.77 -3.24 1.41
CA GLY A 59 5.26 -4.40 0.67
C GLY A 59 4.27 -4.91 -0.38
N MET A 60 2.99 -5.03 -0.01
CA MET A 60 1.93 -5.48 -0.92
C MET A 60 1.66 -4.45 -2.03
N ILE A 61 1.65 -3.16 -1.72
CA ILE A 61 1.53 -2.09 -2.73
C ILE A 61 2.74 -2.09 -3.67
N SER A 62 3.95 -2.21 -3.13
CA SER A 62 5.20 -2.28 -3.91
C SER A 62 5.17 -3.45 -4.89
N SER A 63 4.75 -4.63 -4.43
CA SER A 63 4.57 -5.81 -5.28
C SER A 63 3.47 -5.61 -6.33
N MET A 64 2.33 -5.03 -5.95
CA MET A 64 1.22 -4.76 -6.87
C MET A 64 1.61 -3.84 -8.03
N MET A 65 2.39 -2.81 -7.72
CA MET A 65 2.83 -1.78 -8.67
C MET A 65 4.13 -2.15 -9.39
N ASP A 66 4.72 -3.32 -9.11
CA ASP A 66 6.01 -3.75 -9.66
C ASP A 66 7.13 -2.71 -9.43
N CYS A 67 7.18 -2.17 -8.20
CA CYS A 67 8.17 -1.16 -7.83
C CYS A 67 9.57 -1.76 -7.77
N GLY A 68 10.55 -1.08 -8.37
CA GLY A 68 11.96 -1.48 -8.29
C GLY A 68 12.59 -1.32 -6.91
N SER A 69 11.96 -0.56 -5.99
CA SER A 69 12.44 -0.37 -4.62
C SER A 69 11.28 0.02 -3.69
N LEU A 70 11.36 -0.45 -2.45
CA LEU A 70 10.56 0.00 -1.32
C LEU A 70 11.51 0.64 -0.29
N ILE A 71 11.22 1.87 0.11
CA ILE A 71 12.02 2.61 1.09
C ILE A 71 11.21 2.67 2.38
N ILE A 72 11.65 1.94 3.40
CA ILE A 72 11.08 2.00 4.75
C ILE A 72 11.87 3.03 5.55
N LEU A 73 11.20 4.13 5.93
CA LEU A 73 11.78 5.14 6.79
C LEU A 73 11.55 4.73 8.23
N SER A 74 12.63 4.38 8.92
CA SER A 74 12.59 3.92 10.31
C SER A 74 13.30 4.90 11.24
N ASN A 75 12.97 4.82 12.52
CA ASN A 75 13.63 5.55 13.60
C ASN A 75 14.85 4.78 14.18
N VAL A 76 15.13 3.57 13.68
CA VAL A 76 16.34 2.82 14.00
C VAL A 76 17.35 2.92 12.84
N ASP A 77 18.63 2.76 13.16
CA ASP A 77 19.73 2.84 12.18
C ASP A 77 19.69 1.74 11.09
N GLY A 78 18.78 0.77 11.24
CA GLY A 78 18.59 -0.33 10.30
C GLY A 78 18.94 -1.68 10.92
N ILE A 79 19.37 -2.61 10.08
CA ILE A 79 19.71 -3.98 10.50
C ILE A 79 21.07 -3.97 11.22
N CYS A 80 21.09 -4.35 12.50
CA CYS A 80 22.32 -4.51 13.28
C CYS A 80 23.02 -5.83 12.93
N SER A 81 24.35 -5.80 12.76
CA SER A 81 25.15 -6.97 12.37
C SER A 81 25.48 -7.95 13.51
N GLY A 82 25.10 -7.63 14.76
CA GLY A 82 25.53 -8.36 15.96
C GLY A 82 26.93 -7.97 16.42
#